data_AF-A0A3C1NEH3-F1
#
_entry.id   AF-A0A3C1NEH3-F1
#
_cell.length_a   1.000
_cell.length_b   1.000
_cell.length_c   1.000
_cell.angle_alpha   90.00
_cell.angle_beta   90.00
_cell.angle_gamma   90.00
#
_symmetry.space_group_name_H-M   'P 1'
#
loop_
_entity.id
_entity.type
_entity.pdbx_description
1 polymer ?
#
loop_
_entity_poly.entity_id
_entity_poly.type
_entity_poly.pdbx_seq_one_letter_code
_entity_poly.pdbx_strand_id
1 'polypeptide(L)' 'MGIPLSQALAIGTYVVRQHLRGQKRYPLVLMLEPLFRCNLACAGCGKIDYPDKILDQRL' A
#
# COMPACT_ATOMS: atom_id res chain seq x y z
N MET A 1 -7.95 -0.28 4.94
CA MET A 1 -7.70 -1.30 3.90
C MET A 1 -6.52 -2.14 4.34
N GLY A 2 -6.66 -3.47 4.36
CA GLY A 2 -5.57 -4.37 4.74
C GLY A 2 -4.74 -4.77 3.53
N ILE A 3 -3.44 -4.97 3.73
CA ILE A 3 -2.56 -5.53 2.70
C ILE A 3 -3.09 -6.95 2.37
N PRO A 4 -3.29 -7.30 1.08
CA PRO A 4 -3.63 -8.65 0.67
C PRO A 4 -2.72 -9.69 1.33
N LEU A 5 -3.29 -10.78 1.83
CA LEU A 5 -2.57 -11.81 2.59
C LEU A 5 -1.37 -12.39 1.81
N SER A 6 -1.50 -12.55 0.49
CA SER A 6 -0.43 -12.99 -0.40
C SER A 6 0.75 -12.01 -0.46
N GLN A 7 0.47 -10.70 -0.48
CA GLN A 7 1.51 -9.66 -0.46
C GLN A 7 2.20 -9.61 0.90
N ALA A 8 1.43 -9.71 1.99
CA ALA A 8 1.99 -9.75 3.34
C ALA A 8 2.94 -10.96 3.52
N LEU A 9 2.55 -12.14 3.02
CA LEU A 9 3.39 -13.33 3.04
C LEU A 9 4.65 -13.18 2.16
N ALA A 10 4.53 -12.63 0.95
CA ALA A 10 5.68 -12.41 0.06
C ALA A 10 6.70 -11.44 0.69
N ILE A 11 6.22 -10.32 1.24
CA ILE A 11 7.08 -9.34 1.92
C ILE A 11 7.68 -9.95 3.19
N GLY A 12 6.87 -10.62 4.01
CA GLY A 12 7.32 -11.25 5.26
C GLY A 12 8.40 -12.30 5.03
N THR A 13 8.20 -13.20 4.06
CA THR A 13 9.20 -14.24 3.71
C THR A 13 10.50 -13.62 3.19
N TYR A 14 10.43 -12.57 2.38
CA TYR A 14 11.60 -11.83 1.92
C TYR A 14 12.38 -11.21 3.08
N VAL A 15 11.70 -10.48 3.97
CA VAL A 15 12.31 -9.82 5.14
C VAL A 15 12.99 -10.85 6.05
N VAL A 16 12.29 -11.94 6.38
CA VAL A 16 12.84 -13.03 7.22
C VAL A 16 14.08 -13.64 6.56
N ARG A 17 14.02 -13.93 5.25
CA ARG A 17 15.17 -14.49 4.51
C ARG A 17 16.38 -13.55 4.54
N GLN A 18 16.19 -12.25 4.34
CA GLN A 18 17.31 -11.29 4.36
C GLN A 18 17.90 -11.13 5.76
N HIS A 19 17.05 -11.12 6.79
CA HIS A 19 17.50 -11.08 8.18
C HIS A 19 18.33 -12.31 8.56
N LEU A 20 17.86 -13.51 8.20
CA LEU A 20 18.59 -14.77 8.43
C LEU A 20 19.90 -14.87 7.64
N ARG A 21 20.00 -14.20 6.49
CA ARG A 21 21.24 -14.11 5.70
C ARG A 21 22.27 -13.12 6.26
N GLY A 22 21.97 -12.45 7.38
CA GLY A 22 22.86 -11.44 7.96
C GLY A 22 22.99 -10.16 7.11
N GLN A 23 22.08 -9.96 6.14
CA GLN A 23 22.05 -8.76 5.31
C GLN A 23 21.61 -7.56 6.16
N LYS A 24 22.55 -6.68 6.52
CA LYS A 24 22.26 -5.49 7.34
C LYS A 24 21.44 -4.43 6.59
N ARG A 25 21.45 -4.45 5.26
CA ARG A 25 20.71 -3.51 4.40
C ARG A 25 20.14 -4.29 3.22
N TYR A 26 18.83 -4.25 3.04
CA TYR A 26 18.14 -4.85 1.90
C TYR A 26 17.03 -3.91 1.43
N PRO A 27 16.79 -3.82 0.11
CA PRO A 27 15.79 -2.90 -0.42
C PRO A 27 14.39 -3.37 0.01
N LEU A 28 13.60 -2.43 0.53
CA LEU A 28 12.18 -2.57 0.82
C LEU A 28 11.51 -1.25 0.45
N VAL A 29 10.49 -1.32 -0.41
CA VAL A 29 9.74 -0.14 -0.87
C VAL A 29 8.31 -0.29 -0.38
N LEU A 30 7.83 0.71 0.35
CA LEU A 30 6.45 0.82 0.79
C LEU A 30 5.83 2.05 0.12
N MET A 31 4.81 1.85 -0.70
CA MET A 31 4.00 2.93 -1.23
C MET A 31 2.83 3.15 -0.26
N LEU A 32 2.83 4.29 0.43
CA LEU A 32 1.72 4.72 1.28
C LEU A 32 0.91 5.76 0.52
N GLU A 33 -0.40 5.58 0.51
CA GLU A 33 -1.33 6.58 -0.01
C GLU A 33 -2.17 7.12 1.16
N PRO A 34 -1.72 8.19 1.85
CA PRO A 34 -2.36 8.70 3.05
C PRO A 34 -3.63 9.52 2.79
N LEU A 35 -3.87 9.89 1.52
CA LEU A 35 -5.00 10.70 1.09
C LEU A 35 -5.80 9.90 0.05
N PHE A 36 -7.06 9.61 0.38
CA PHE A 36 -7.97 8.99 -0.57
C PHE A 36 -8.67 10.00 -1.50
N ARG A 37 -8.46 11.32 -1.27
CA ARG A 37 -8.92 12.42 -2.12
C ARG A 37 -8.36 12.32 -3.54
N CYS A 38 -9.22 12.50 -4.55
CA CYS A 38 -8.84 12.65 -5.95
C CYS A 38 -9.81 13.61 -6.64
N ASN A 39 -9.36 14.32 -7.67
CA ASN A 39 -10.18 15.21 -8.52
C ASN A 39 -10.05 14.88 -10.02
N LEU A 40 -9.39 13.78 -10.37
CA LEU A 40 -9.17 13.34 -11.75
C LEU A 40 -10.11 12.19 -12.12
N ALA A 41 -10.79 12.32 -13.25
CA ALA A 41 -11.68 11.31 -13.82
C ALA A 41 -10.89 10.29 -14.68
N CYS A 42 -9.98 9.55 -14.06
CA CYS A 42 -9.16 8.55 -14.75
C CYS A 42 -9.98 7.27 -15.02
N ALA A 43 -9.85 6.71 -16.24
CA ALA A 43 -10.62 5.55 -16.71
C ALA A 43 -10.46 4.25 -15.89
N GLY A 44 -9.46 4.15 -15.01
CA GLY A 44 -9.17 2.93 -14.24
C GLY A 44 -9.14 3.07 -12.72
N CYS A 45 -9.33 4.27 -12.16
CA CYS A 45 -9.16 4.49 -10.71
C CYS A 45 -10.48 4.54 -9.93
N GLY A 46 -11.52 5.16 -10.50
CA GLY A 46 -12.88 5.19 -9.92
C GLY A 46 -13.02 5.87 -8.54
N LYS A 47 -11.99 6.54 -8.02
CA LYS A 47 -12.03 7.18 -6.70
C LYS A 47 -13.14 8.24 -6.58
N ILE A 48 -13.38 8.99 -7.66
CA ILE A 48 -14.39 10.07 -7.68
C ILE A 48 -15.83 9.56 -7.59
N ASP A 49 -16.06 8.26 -7.77
CA ASP A 49 -17.39 7.64 -7.68
C ASP A 49 -17.80 7.35 -6.23
N TYR A 50 -16.88 7.50 -5.27
CA TYR A 50 -17.17 7.35 -3.85
C TYR A 50 -17.80 8.63 -3.27
N PRO A 51 -18.69 8.52 -2.27
CA PRO A 51 -19.24 9.66 -1.53
C PRO A 51 -18.16 10.53 -0.88
N ASP A 52 -18.41 11.84 -0.78
CA ASP A 52 -17.48 12.83 -0.21
C ASP A 52 -16.95 12.44 1.17
N LYS A 53 -17.81 11.85 2.02
CA LYS A 53 -17.43 11.38 3.36
C LYS A 53 -16.28 10.35 3.34
N ILE A 54 -16.20 9.52 2.30
CA ILE A 54 -15.13 8.52 2.12
C ILE A 54 -13.91 9.20 1.49
N LEU A 55 -14.10 10.07 0.50
CA LEU A 55 -13.03 10.84 -0.14
C LEU A 55 -12.29 11.74 0.86
N ASP A 56 -12.97 12.28 1.87
CA ASP A 56 -12.42 13.17 2.89
C ASP A 56 -11.78 12.47 4.09
N GLN A 57 -11.68 11.14 4.07
CA GLN A 57 -11.00 10.41 5.13
C GLN A 57 -9.51 10.79 5.16
N ARG A 58 -9.05 11.15 6.36
CA ARG A 58 -7.65 11.43 6.67
C ARG A 58 -7.24 10.50 7.80
N LEU A 59 -6.04 9.93 7.70
CA LEU A 59 -5.38 9.17 8.77
C LEU A 59 -4.80 10.10 9.82
#